data_AF-A0A841YVB5-F1
#
_entry.id   AF-A0A841YVB5-F1
#
_cell.length_a   1.000
_cell.length_b   1.000
_cell.length_c   1.000
_cell.angle_alpha   90.00
_cell.angle_beta   90.00
_cell.angle_gamma   90.00
#
_symmetry.space_group_name_H-M   'P 1'
#
loop_
_entity.id
_entity.type
_entity.pdbx_description
1 polymer ?
#
loop_
_entity_poly.entity_id
_entity_poly.type
_entity_poly.pdbx_seq_one_letter_code
_entity_poly.pdbx_strand_id
1 'polypeptide(L)'
;MANKYNIGGQRQVQKWVDQYLAFGQEKFPKKKKCIYTAQMKLDVLHFMKTTGASLQETANHFQILDCALISTWKKKLMGDGMDALVRTKGCPALTNKPKKVKRKEITREQQGVSKYVP
;
A
#
# COMPACT_ATOMS: atom_id res chain seq x y z
N MET A 1 -32.89 3.62 20.77
CA MET A 1 -31.88 4.36 19.95
C MET A 1 -31.09 3.49 18.98
N ALA A 2 -30.87 2.18 19.22
CA ALA A 2 -30.01 1.34 18.38
C ALA A 2 -30.55 1.01 16.96
N ASN A 3 -31.87 0.89 16.76
CA ASN A 3 -32.45 0.55 15.45
C ASN A 3 -32.42 1.70 14.43
N LYS A 4 -32.13 2.94 14.85
CA LYS A 4 -32.13 4.11 13.97
C LYS A 4 -30.85 4.22 13.13
N TYR A 5 -29.77 3.57 13.53
CA TYR A 5 -28.43 3.79 12.96
C TYR A 5 -27.75 2.55 12.36
N ASN A 6 -28.43 1.39 12.29
CA ASN A 6 -27.90 0.14 11.73
C ASN A 6 -26.46 -0.17 12.18
N ILE A 7 -26.17 0.02 13.48
CA ILE A 7 -24.87 -0.28 14.07
C ILE A 7 -24.92 -1.74 14.52
N GLY A 8 -24.22 -2.61 13.80
CA GLY A 8 -24.26 -4.08 13.92
C GLY A 8 -23.69 -4.70 15.20
N GLY A 9 -23.74 -4.01 16.34
CA GLY A 9 -23.33 -4.59 17.61
C GLY A 9 -23.53 -3.66 18.79
N GLN A 10 -24.51 -3.96 19.63
CA GLN A 10 -24.76 -3.25 20.89
C GLN A 10 -23.50 -3.21 21.78
N ARG A 11 -22.70 -4.29 21.78
CA ARG A 11 -21.42 -4.37 22.49
C ARG A 11 -20.37 -3.39 21.98
N GLN A 12 -20.36 -3.08 20.69
CA GLN A 12 -19.41 -2.14 20.11
C GLN A 12 -19.70 -0.72 20.58
N VAL A 13 -20.97 -0.37 20.66
CA VAL A 13 -21.44 0.92 21.17
C VAL A 13 -21.14 1.05 22.66
N GLN A 14 -21.42 0.00 23.45
CA GLN A 14 -21.08 0.00 24.89
C GLN A 14 -19.57 0.19 25.11
N LYS A 15 -18.72 -0.54 24.39
CA LYS A 15 -17.26 -0.34 24.47
C LYS A 15 -16.82 1.09 24.18
N TRP A 16 -17.44 1.77 23.21
CA TRP A 16 -17.13 3.17 22.92
C TRP A 16 -17.59 4.12 24.03
N VAL A 17 -18.77 3.87 24.61
CA VAL A 17 -19.28 4.64 25.75
C VAL A 17 -18.38 4.46 26.97
N ASP A 18 -18.00 3.23 27.29
CA ASP A 18 -17.13 2.92 28.44
C ASP A 18 -15.75 3.55 28.27
N GLN A 19 -15.17 3.48 27.07
CA GLN A 19 -13.89 4.12 26.75
C GLN A 19 -13.98 5.65 26.87
N TYR A 20 -15.08 6.24 26.41
CA TYR A 20 -15.29 7.68 26.51
C TYR A 20 -15.44 8.15 27.96
N LEU A 21 -16.19 7.39 28.78
CA LEU A 21 -16.36 7.69 30.21
C LEU A 21 -15.04 7.53 30.98
N ALA A 22 -14.25 6.50 30.68
CA ALA A 22 -13.01 6.20 31.41
C ALA A 22 -11.85 7.15 31.05
N PHE A 23 -11.78 7.63 29.81
CA PHE A 23 -10.60 8.36 29.32
C PHE A 23 -10.89 9.75 28.74
N GLY A 24 -12.15 10.17 28.70
CA GLY A 24 -12.58 11.44 28.11
C GLY A 24 -12.34 11.53 26.60
N GLN A 25 -12.51 12.73 26.04
CA GLN A 25 -12.30 13.01 24.61
C GLN A 25 -10.82 12.85 24.18
N GLU A 26 -9.90 12.83 25.14
CA GLU A 26 -8.46 12.90 24.90
C GLU A 26 -7.81 11.59 24.45
N LYS A 27 -8.49 10.43 24.59
CA LYS A 27 -7.88 9.12 24.27
C LYS A 27 -8.72 8.23 23.37
N PHE A 28 -9.07 8.72 22.20
CA PHE A 28 -8.97 7.86 21.04
C PHE A 28 -7.52 7.92 20.57
N PRO A 29 -6.70 6.86 20.74
CA PRO A 29 -5.35 6.87 20.23
C PRO A 29 -5.44 7.08 18.73
N LYS A 30 -5.16 8.30 18.27
CA LYS A 30 -4.94 8.59 16.85
C LYS A 30 -3.86 7.60 16.46
N LYS A 31 -4.19 6.64 15.59
CA LYS A 31 -3.22 5.65 15.11
C LYS A 31 -2.01 6.44 14.61
N LYS A 32 -0.93 6.45 15.39
CA LYS A 32 0.30 7.16 15.00
C LYS A 32 0.73 6.47 13.72
N LYS A 33 0.80 7.24 12.63
CA LYS A 33 1.26 6.72 11.35
C LYS A 33 2.76 6.49 11.49
N CYS A 34 3.15 5.33 12.02
CA CYS A 34 4.53 4.90 12.03
C CYS A 34 4.93 4.64 10.57
N ILE A 35 5.86 5.45 10.07
CA ILE A 35 6.42 5.28 8.73
C ILE A 35 7.58 4.30 8.87
N TYR A 36 7.42 3.10 8.31
CA TYR A 36 8.46 2.09 8.29
C TYR A 36 9.21 2.15 6.96
N THR A 37 10.52 2.36 7.01
CA THR A 37 11.40 2.31 5.84
C THR A 37 11.51 0.88 5.32
N ALA A 38 11.93 0.71 4.07
CA ALA A 38 12.11 -0.62 3.47
C ALA A 38 13.13 -1.47 4.24
N GLN A 39 14.24 -0.84 4.64
CA GLN A 39 15.30 -1.48 5.42
C GLN A 39 14.77 -2.01 6.76
N MET A 40 14.04 -1.19 7.51
CA MET A 40 13.49 -1.59 8.80
C MET A 40 12.51 -2.78 8.68
N LYS A 41 11.72 -2.85 7.61
CA LYS A 41 10.86 -4.01 7.33
C LYS A 41 11.67 -5.27 7.02
N LEU A 42 12.78 -5.14 6.30
CA LEU A 42 13.68 -6.25 5.99
C LEU A 42 14.37 -6.77 7.25
N ASP A 43 14.87 -5.87 8.09
CA ASP A 43 15.53 -6.23 9.34
C ASP A 43 14.57 -6.97 10.28
N VAL A 44 13.32 -6.51 10.38
CA VAL A 44 12.25 -7.20 11.13
C VAL A 44 12.01 -8.63 10.63
N LEU A 45 11.92 -8.81 9.30
CA LEU A 45 11.69 -10.13 8.71
C LEU A 45 12.92 -11.04 8.83
N HIS A 46 14.12 -10.47 8.73
CA HIS A 46 15.38 -11.20 8.91
C HIS A 46 15.51 -11.68 10.35
N PHE A 47 15.30 -10.79 11.33
CA PHE A 47 15.31 -11.12 12.75
C PHE A 47 14.33 -12.26 13.10
N MET A 48 13.11 -12.18 12.56
CA MET A 48 12.11 -13.23 12.78
C MET A 48 12.56 -14.57 12.18
N LYS A 49 13.23 -14.56 11.03
CA LYS A 49 13.75 -15.77 10.38
C LYS A 49 14.94 -16.37 11.12
N THR A 50 15.85 -15.54 11.64
CA THR A 50 17.05 -16.00 12.36
C THR A 50 16.74 -16.50 13.75
N THR A 51 15.83 -15.82 14.45
CA THR A 51 15.52 -16.10 15.86
C THR A 51 14.37 -17.08 16.01
N GLY A 52 13.55 -17.26 14.97
CA GLY A 52 12.31 -18.05 15.04
C GLY A 52 11.23 -17.42 15.93
N ALA A 53 11.38 -16.13 16.27
CA ALA A 53 10.49 -15.42 17.17
C ALA A 53 9.07 -15.31 16.60
N SER A 54 8.07 -15.27 17.48
CA SER A 54 6.69 -15.05 17.05
C SER A 54 6.48 -13.62 16.52
N LEU A 55 5.36 -13.41 15.84
CA LEU A 55 4.96 -12.08 15.33
C LEU A 55 4.84 -11.06 16.47
N GLN A 56 4.37 -11.51 17.63
CA GLN A 56 4.15 -10.64 18.78
C GLN A 56 5.46 -10.30 19.49
N GLU A 57 6.35 -11.28 19.67
CA GLU A 57 7.69 -11.03 20.22
C GLU A 57 8.51 -10.10 19.33
N THR A 58 8.44 -10.32 18.01
CA THR A 58 9.09 -9.45 17.03
C THR A 58 8.49 -8.04 17.08
N ALA A 59 7.16 -7.92 17.16
CA ALA A 59 6.49 -6.63 17.27
C ALA A 59 6.91 -5.88 18.54
N ASN A 60 7.04 -6.57 19.68
CA ASN A 60 7.50 -5.98 20.93
C ASN A 60 8.95 -5.48 20.82
N HIS A 61 9.83 -6.28 20.20
CA HIS A 61 11.24 -5.93 20.04
C HIS A 61 11.43 -4.66 19.18
N PHE A 62 10.70 -4.55 18.07
CA PHE A 62 10.77 -3.42 17.15
C PHE A 62 9.76 -2.29 17.47
N GLN A 63 9.05 -2.39 18.60
CA GLN A 63 8.00 -1.44 19.03
C GLN A 63 6.92 -1.19 17.94
N ILE A 64 6.56 -2.23 17.22
CA ILE A 64 5.54 -2.19 16.16
C ILE A 64 4.16 -2.34 16.81
N LEU A 65 3.31 -1.34 16.60
CA LEU A 65 1.96 -1.29 17.20
C LEU A 65 1.01 -2.39 16.71
N ASP A 66 1.26 -2.94 15.53
CA ASP A 66 0.39 -3.94 14.90
C ASP A 66 1.21 -5.13 14.38
N CYS A 67 1.10 -6.28 15.05
CA CYS A 67 1.77 -7.51 14.63
C CYS A 67 1.22 -8.07 13.31
N ALA A 68 -0.02 -7.75 12.92
CA ALA A 68 -0.59 -8.14 11.63
C ALA A 68 0.10 -7.43 10.46
N LEU A 69 0.73 -6.28 10.71
CA LEU A 69 1.52 -5.56 9.72
C LEU A 69 2.75 -6.38 9.29
N ILE A 70 3.39 -7.08 10.23
CA ILE A 70 4.54 -7.96 9.97
C ILE A 70 4.13 -9.12 9.07
N SER A 71 2.97 -9.75 9.35
CA SER A 71 2.40 -10.79 8.48
C SER A 71 2.16 -10.31 7.06
N THR A 72 1.71 -9.06 6.90
CA THR A 72 1.50 -8.45 5.59
C THR A 72 2.82 -8.26 4.84
N TRP A 73 3.88 -7.83 5.53
CA TRP A 73 5.21 -7.70 4.92
C TRP A 73 5.79 -9.05 4.50
N LYS A 74 5.64 -10.09 5.35
CA LYS A 74 6.06 -11.45 5.03
C LYS A 74 5.40 -11.97 3.74
N LYS A 75 4.07 -11.80 3.62
CA LYS A 75 3.32 -12.20 2.42
C LYS A 75 3.80 -11.47 1.16
N LYS A 76 4.04 -10.16 1.27
CA LYS A 76 4.57 -9.36 0.16
C LYS A 76 5.95 -9.81 -0.28
N LEU A 77 6.83 -10.10 0.68
CA LEU A 77 8.18 -10.59 0.39
C LEU A 77 8.16 -11.94 -0.33
N MET A 78 7.24 -12.84 0.06
CA MET A 78 7.08 -14.15 -0.59
C MET A 78 6.49 -14.07 -2.00
N GLY A 79 5.57 -13.13 -2.25
CA GLY A 79 4.90 -13.00 -3.55
C GLY A 79 5.68 -12.17 -4.58
N ASP A 80 6.10 -10.96 -4.20
CA ASP A 80 6.67 -9.95 -5.10
C ASP A 80 8.17 -9.70 -4.84
N GLY A 81 8.80 -10.46 -3.91
CA GLY A 81 10.22 -10.31 -3.58
C GLY A 81 10.56 -9.04 -2.78
N MET A 82 11.84 -8.67 -2.75
CA MET A 82 12.30 -7.51 -1.96
C MET A 82 11.80 -6.16 -2.48
N ASP A 83 11.60 -6.03 -3.80
CA ASP A 83 11.07 -4.82 -4.45
C ASP A 83 9.69 -4.42 -3.88
N ALA A 84 8.89 -5.42 -3.50
CA ALA A 84 7.58 -5.27 -2.89
C ALA A 84 7.57 -4.51 -1.55
N LEU A 85 8.67 -4.62 -0.79
CA LEU A 85 8.82 -3.98 0.52
C LEU A 85 9.23 -2.51 0.40
N VAL A 86 9.98 -2.19 -0.65
CA VAL A 86 10.46 -0.85 -0.99
C VAL A 86 9.32 0.01 -1.53
N ARG A 87 8.39 -0.57 -2.29
CA ARG A 87 7.21 0.14 -2.78
C ARG A 87 6.36 0.71 -1.63
N THR A 88 6.51 2.01 -1.40
CA THR A 88 5.57 2.81 -0.62
C THR A 88 4.21 2.79 -1.30
N LYS A 89 3.12 2.66 -0.53
CA LYS A 89 1.77 2.82 -1.08
C LYS A 89 1.63 4.24 -1.65
N GLY A 90 1.64 4.35 -2.98
CA GLY A 90 1.56 5.61 -3.73
C GLY A 90 2.04 5.39 -5.15
N CYS A 91 1.48 6.12 -6.12
CA CYS A 91 1.79 5.97 -7.53
C CYS A 91 3.30 6.14 -7.79
N PRO A 92 3.93 5.29 -8.61
CA PRO A 92 5.31 5.53 -9.04
C PRO A 92 5.38 6.92 -9.69
N ALA A 93 6.42 7.68 -9.34
CA ALA A 93 6.69 8.96 -9.98
C ALA A 93 6.76 8.72 -11.49
N LEU A 94 5.96 9.46 -12.25
CA LEU A 94 6.00 9.43 -13.71
C LEU A 94 7.40 9.91 -14.12
N THR A 95 8.30 8.98 -14.43
CA THR A 95 9.53 9.33 -15.13
C THR A 95 9.11 9.87 -16.49
N ASN A 96 9.21 11.18 -16.69
CA ASN A 96 9.03 11.81 -18.00
C ASN A 96 10.15 11.32 -18.92
N LYS A 97 9.98 10.13 -19.52
CA LYS A 97 10.80 9.71 -20.65
C LYS A 97 10.40 10.60 -21.83
N PRO A 98 11.31 11.39 -22.44
CA PRO A 98 10.96 12.16 -23.62
C PRO A 98 10.53 11.17 -24.72
N LYS A 99 9.29 11.31 -25.20
CA LYS A 99 8.77 10.53 -26.32
C LYS A 99 9.64 10.83 -27.53
N LYS A 100 10.39 9.85 -28.03
CA LYS A 100 11.03 9.94 -29.36
C LYS A 100 9.93 10.10 -30.40
N VAL A 101 9.74 11.31 -30.90
CA VAL A 101 8.85 11.61 -32.02
C VAL A 101 9.41 10.89 -33.24
N LYS A 102 8.82 9.75 -33.61
CA LYS A 102 9.03 9.16 -34.92
C LYS A 102 8.23 9.98 -35.93
N ARG A 103 8.89 10.95 -36.58
CA ARG A 103 8.39 11.60 -37.78
C ARG A 103 8.27 10.51 -38.85
N LYS A 104 7.04 10.10 -39.18
CA LYS A 104 6.79 9.24 -40.35
C LYS A 104 6.62 10.17 -41.55
N GLU A 105 7.54 10.05 -42.48
CA GLU A 105 7.54 10.71 -43.77
C GLU A 105 6.34 10.23 -44.59
N ILE A 106 5.63 11.17 -45.21
CA ILE A 106 4.49 10.91 -46.09
C ILE A 106 5.07 10.49 -47.45
N THR A 107 5.01 9.21 -47.78
CA THR A 107 5.32 8.71 -49.12
C THR A 107 4.10 8.91 -50.02
N ARG A 108 4.30 9.72 -51.06
CA ARG A 108 3.33 10.18 -52.06
C ARG A 108 3.23 9.14 -53.18
N GLU A 109 2.21 8.29 -53.16
CA GLU A 109 1.84 7.56 -54.37
C GLU A 109 0.43 6.97 -54.24
N GLN A 110 -0.58 7.78 -54.57
CA GLN A 110 -1.84 7.24 -55.05
C GLN A 110 -1.86 7.29 -56.58
N GLN A 111 -1.97 6.09 -57.13
CA GLN A 111 -2.83 5.73 -58.27
C GLN A 111 -2.32 6.12 -59.66
N GLY A 112 -1.85 5.08 -60.36
CA GLY A 112 -1.68 5.10 -61.80
C GLY A 112 -3.01 4.93 -62.55
N VAL A 113 -3.02 5.59 -63.71
CA VAL A 113 -3.61 5.22 -65.01
C VAL A 113 -5.11 5.42 -65.23
N SER A 114 -5.44 6.51 -65.95
CA SER A 114 -6.43 6.52 -67.05
C SER A 114 -6.16 7.75 -67.93
N LYS A 115 -5.35 7.64 -69.00
CA LYS A 115 -5.69 7.33 -70.40
C LYS A 115 -6.19 8.55 -71.23
N TYR A 116 -5.42 8.78 -72.31
CA TYR A 116 -5.69 9.47 -73.58
C TYR A 116 -5.43 11.00 -73.73
N VAL A 117 -4.74 11.24 -74.85
CA VAL A 117 -4.11 12.41 -75.55
C VAL A 117 -4.88 12.51 -76.90
N PRO A 118 -4.95 13.62 -77.67
CA PRO A 118 -4.00 14.73 -77.84
C PRO A 118 -4.47 16.14 -77.49
#